data_AF-A0A1F9Q3X0-F1
#
_entry.id   AF-A0A1F9Q3X0-F1
#
_cell.length_a   1.000
_cell.length_b   1.000
_cell.length_c   1.000
_cell.angle_alpha   90.00
_cell.angle_beta   90.00
_cell.angle_gamma   90.00
#
_symmetry.space_group_name_H-M   'P 1'
#
loop_
_entity.id
_entity.type
_entity.pdbx_description
1 polymer ?
#
loop_
_entity_poly.entity_id
_entity_poly.type
_entity_poly.pdbx_seq_one_letter_code
_entity_poly.pdbx_strand_id
1 'polypeptide(L)'
;MAAAARAAEIPLDAARRLRAQARDDAAGLSGQGELDELGLAVAALESEAVRRALSGVEVPVFHQGRECGNTVKHSDQLLMFLLKTLKPSRYAGGKDTTPPGPGRAVELLIDLSAGDDGGDDERADPSG
;
A
#
# COMPACT_ATOMS: atom_id res chain seq x y z
N MET A 1 -12.51 0.73 18.37
CA MET A 1 -11.28 1.55 18.31
C MET A 1 -11.64 3.04 18.43
N ALA A 2 -11.89 3.50 19.65
CA ALA A 2 -12.35 4.85 19.98
C ALA A 2 -11.45 5.50 21.04
N ALA A 3 -10.14 5.26 20.95
CA ALA A 3 -9.17 5.55 22.00
C ALA A 3 -8.28 6.78 21.73
N ALA A 4 -8.10 7.23 20.48
CA ALA A 4 -7.23 8.37 20.17
C ALA A 4 -7.96 9.73 20.10
N ALA A 5 -9.28 9.76 19.88
CA ALA A 5 -10.05 11.01 19.74
C ALA A 5 -10.54 11.61 21.07
N ARG A 6 -10.46 10.88 22.19
CA ARG A 6 -10.96 11.35 23.49
C ARG A 6 -9.93 12.13 24.32
N ALA A 7 -8.66 12.19 23.89
CA ALA A 7 -7.61 12.84 24.67
C ALA A 7 -7.44 14.35 24.39
N ALA A 8 -8.18 14.94 23.45
CA ALA A 8 -7.99 16.34 23.03
C ALA A 8 -9.27 17.18 22.91
N GLU A 9 -10.46 16.62 23.19
CA GLU A 9 -11.78 17.27 22.99
C GLU A 9 -11.95 18.02 21.66
N ILE A 10 -11.28 17.59 20.58
CA ILE A 10 -11.44 18.23 19.28
C ILE A 10 -12.72 17.69 18.64
N PRO A 11 -13.76 18.53 18.42
CA PRO A 11 -14.96 18.09 17.74
C PRO A 11 -14.63 17.68 16.30
N LEU A 12 -15.33 16.67 15.77
CA LEU A 12 -15.08 16.06 14.46
C LEU A 12 -14.97 17.10 13.32
N ASP A 13 -15.79 18.15 13.38
CA ASP A 13 -15.80 19.22 12.37
C ASP A 13 -14.55 20.11 12.45
N ALA A 14 -14.00 20.33 13.64
CA ALA A 14 -12.73 21.03 13.81
C ALA A 14 -11.58 20.16 13.30
N ALA A 15 -11.57 18.87 13.60
CA ALA A 15 -10.57 17.95 13.06
C ALA A 15 -10.61 17.88 11.52
N ARG A 16 -11.81 17.92 10.92
CA ARG A 16 -11.99 17.99 9.46
C ARG A 16 -11.46 19.30 8.87
N ARG A 17 -11.75 20.45 9.51
CA ARG A 17 -11.25 21.75 9.08
C ARG A 17 -9.73 21.83 9.15
N LEU A 18 -9.13 21.40 10.25
CA LEU A 18 -7.68 21.35 10.43
C LEU A 18 -7.02 20.48 9.35
N ARG A 19 -7.65 19.36 8.99
CA ARG A 19 -7.15 18.47 7.94
C ARG A 19 -7.29 19.06 6.52
N ALA A 20 -8.32 19.87 6.28
CA ALA A 20 -8.47 20.60 5.02
C ALA A 20 -7.43 21.73 4.91
N GLN A 21 -7.25 22.52 5.97
CA GLN A 21 -6.24 23.58 6.03
C GLN A 21 -4.83 23.04 5.81
N ALA A 22 -4.44 21.97 6.52
CA ALA A 22 -3.14 21.34 6.33
C ALA A 22 -2.91 20.79 4.91
N ARG A 23 -3.99 20.43 4.19
CA ARG A 23 -3.91 19.99 2.79
C ARG A 23 -3.68 21.17 1.84
N ASP A 24 -4.34 22.29 2.09
CA ASP A 24 -4.19 23.52 1.32
C ASP A 24 -2.79 24.13 1.54
N ASP A 25 -2.29 24.09 2.78
CA ASP A 25 -0.93 24.51 3.12
C ASP A 25 0.12 23.61 2.46
N ALA A 26 -0.10 22.29 2.46
CA ALA A 26 0.78 21.33 1.79
C ALA A 26 0.81 21.49 0.26
N ALA A 27 -0.27 22.00 -0.35
CA ALA A 27 -0.31 22.31 -1.78
C ALA A 27 0.58 23.53 -2.14
N GLY A 28 0.96 24.36 -1.16
CA GLY A 28 1.88 25.49 -1.32
C GLY A 28 3.37 25.13 -1.27
N LEU A 29 3.73 23.90 -0.89
CA LEU A 29 5.13 23.43 -0.78
C LEU A 29 5.55 22.63 -2.02
N SER A 30 5.38 23.22 -3.19
CA SER A 30 6.04 22.79 -4.43
C SER A 30 7.46 23.40 -4.47
N GLY A 31 8.35 22.95 -3.59
CA GLY A 31 9.72 23.47 -3.56
C GLY A 31 10.62 22.75 -2.56
N GLN A 32 11.39 21.80 -3.06
CA GLN A 32 12.74 21.41 -2.65
C GLN A 32 13.13 21.48 -1.16
N GLY A 33 13.51 20.32 -0.60
CA GLY A 33 14.50 20.24 0.48
C GLY A 33 13.99 19.54 1.73
N GLU A 34 14.65 18.43 2.07
CA GLU A 34 14.49 17.61 3.28
C GLU A 34 13.15 16.86 3.38
N LEU A 35 13.19 15.58 3.01
CA LEU A 35 12.29 14.61 3.64
C LEU A 35 12.64 14.63 5.13
N ASP A 36 11.77 15.23 5.93
CA ASP A 36 11.85 15.09 7.38
C ASP A 36 11.72 13.60 7.78
N GLU A 37 11.90 13.30 9.06
CA GLU A 37 11.81 11.92 9.56
C GLU A 37 10.49 11.24 9.15
N LEU A 38 9.41 12.02 9.06
CA LEU A 38 8.11 11.55 8.60
C LEU A 38 8.13 11.21 7.10
N GLY A 39 8.70 12.06 6.24
CA GLY A 39 8.84 11.82 4.82
C GLY A 39 9.65 10.55 4.52
N LEU A 40 10.73 10.32 5.27
CA LEU A 40 11.52 9.08 5.17
C LEU A 40 10.73 7.84 5.62
N ALA A 41 10.01 7.95 6.74
CA ALA A 41 9.16 6.86 7.23
C ALA A 41 8.04 6.52 6.24
N VAL A 42 7.44 7.52 5.61
CA VAL A 42 6.41 7.34 4.56
C VAL A 42 7.00 6.65 3.34
N ALA A 43 8.15 7.10 2.83
CA ALA A 43 8.80 6.48 1.68
C ALA A 43 9.14 5.00 1.93
N ALA A 44 9.58 4.65 3.15
CA ALA A 44 9.84 3.28 3.54
C ALA A 44 8.55 2.43 3.56
N LEU A 45 7.45 2.98 4.09
CA LEU A 45 6.14 2.32 4.06
C LEU A 45 5.61 2.11 2.64
N GLU A 46 5.78 3.10 1.77
CA GLU A 46 5.40 3.00 0.36
C GLU A 46 6.19 1.90 -0.36
N SER A 47 7.51 1.87 -0.15
CA SER A 47 8.39 0.84 -0.70
C SER A 47 7.99 -0.56 -0.25
N GLU A 48 7.71 -0.71 1.04
CA GLU A 48 7.26 -1.99 1.62
C GLU A 48 5.86 -2.39 1.11
N ALA A 49 4.96 -1.43 0.91
CA ALA A 49 3.64 -1.71 0.35
C ALA A 49 3.75 -2.25 -1.10
N VAL A 50 4.60 -1.65 -1.93
CA VAL A 50 4.88 -2.12 -3.29
C VAL A 50 5.49 -3.53 -3.25
N ARG A 51 6.50 -3.76 -2.41
CA ARG A 51 7.14 -5.07 -2.27
C ARG A 51 6.13 -6.15 -1.88
N ARG A 52 5.26 -5.90 -0.90
CA ARG A 52 4.23 -6.87 -0.47
C ARG A 52 3.15 -7.12 -1.52
N ALA A 53 2.81 -6.11 -2.29
CA ALA A 53 1.83 -6.25 -3.36
C ALA A 53 2.40 -7.08 -4.52
N LEU A 54 3.63 -6.80 -4.95
CA LEU A 54 4.23 -7.39 -6.14
C LEU A 54 5.02 -8.66 -5.83
N SER A 55 5.99 -8.59 -4.91
CA SER A 55 6.84 -9.73 -4.54
C SER A 55 6.23 -10.62 -3.46
N GLY A 56 5.25 -10.12 -2.71
CA GLY A 56 4.62 -10.88 -1.63
C GLY A 56 5.50 -11.01 -0.38
N VAL A 57 5.06 -11.86 0.55
CA VAL A 57 5.77 -12.20 1.78
C VAL A 57 5.72 -13.71 1.96
N GLU A 58 6.86 -14.29 2.32
CA GLU A 58 6.94 -15.71 2.65
C GLU A 58 6.17 -16.00 3.95
N VAL A 59 5.26 -16.97 3.89
CA VAL A 59 4.45 -17.41 5.01
C VAL A 59 4.52 -18.93 5.17
N PRO A 60 4.64 -19.45 6.40
CA PRO A 60 4.64 -20.88 6.65
C PRO A 60 3.27 -21.49 6.37
N VAL A 61 3.28 -22.68 5.78
CA VAL A 61 2.09 -23.50 5.50
C VAL A 61 2.01 -24.60 6.54
N PHE A 62 0.87 -24.67 7.24
CA PHE A 62 0.61 -25.70 8.24
C PHE A 62 -0.44 -26.70 7.75
N HIS A 63 -0.13 -27.99 7.89
CA HIS A 63 -1.08 -29.07 7.68
C HIS A 63 -1.10 -29.98 8.92
N GLN A 64 -2.29 -30.20 9.48
CA GLN A 64 -2.49 -30.98 10.70
C GLN A 64 -1.63 -30.53 11.89
N GLY A 65 -1.43 -29.22 12.04
CA GLY A 65 -0.63 -28.64 13.13
C GLY A 65 0.88 -28.80 12.99
N ARG A 66 1.37 -29.28 11.84
CA ARG A 66 2.79 -29.34 11.50
C ARG A 66 3.10 -28.37 10.36
N GLU A 67 4.23 -27.68 10.46
CA GLU A 67 4.75 -26.86 9.37
C GLU A 67 5.23 -27.79 8.24
N CYS A 68 4.75 -27.53 7.03
CA CYS A 68 4.95 -28.41 5.87
C CYS A 68 5.72 -27.72 4.73
N GLY A 69 6.10 -26.46 4.91
CA GLY A 69 6.83 -25.67 3.93
C GLY A 69 6.39 -24.21 3.97
N ASN A 70 6.87 -23.45 2.99
CA ASN A 70 6.62 -22.02 2.88
C ASN A 70 5.91 -21.71 1.56
N THR A 71 5.12 -20.66 1.55
CA THR A 71 4.50 -20.13 0.32
C THR A 71 4.61 -18.62 0.31
N VAL A 72 4.62 -18.02 -0.88
CA VAL A 72 4.62 -16.56 -1.03
C VAL A 72 3.18 -16.07 -1.08
N LYS A 73 2.83 -15.16 -0.16
CA LYS A 73 1.52 -14.52 -0.12
C LYS A 73 1.61 -13.08 -0.60
N HIS A 74 0.93 -12.80 -1.72
CA HIS A 74 0.73 -11.45 -2.22
C HIS A 74 -0.41 -10.74 -1.51
N SER A 75 -0.33 -9.41 -1.42
CA SER A 75 -1.38 -8.59 -0.80
C SER A 75 -2.24 -7.89 -1.85
N ASP A 76 -3.35 -8.53 -2.22
CA ASP A 76 -4.33 -7.97 -3.17
C ASP A 76 -4.92 -6.63 -2.72
N GLN A 77 -5.04 -6.42 -1.40
CA GLN A 77 -5.52 -5.15 -0.85
C GLN A 77 -4.53 -4.01 -1.13
N LEU A 78 -3.23 -4.27 -0.95
CA LEU A 78 -2.19 -3.29 -1.27
C LEU A 78 -2.09 -3.08 -2.79
N LEU A 79 -2.18 -4.15 -3.58
CA LEU A 79 -2.20 -4.06 -5.04
C LEU A 79 -3.37 -3.19 -5.52
N MET A 80 -4.58 -3.45 -5.02
CA MET A 80 -5.77 -2.67 -5.37
C MET A 80 -5.67 -1.22 -4.91
N PHE A 81 -5.05 -0.96 -3.74
CA PHE A 81 -4.80 0.39 -3.26
C PHE A 81 -3.86 1.15 -4.20
N LEU A 82 -2.72 0.54 -4.57
CA LEU A 82 -1.75 1.12 -5.51
C LEU A 82 -2.37 1.38 -6.89
N LEU A 83 -3.21 0.47 -7.41
CA LEU A 83 -3.88 0.67 -8.69
C LEU A 83 -4.87 1.85 -8.64
N LYS A 84 -5.59 2.02 -7.52
CA LYS A 84 -6.51 3.15 -7.33
C LYS A 84 -5.80 4.49 -7.21
N THR A 85 -4.62 4.53 -6.59
CA THR A 85 -3.85 5.76 -6.45
C THR A 85 -3.16 6.15 -7.76
N LEU A 86 -2.57 5.18 -8.47
CA LEU A 86 -1.80 5.44 -9.70
C LEU A 86 -2.69 5.60 -10.94
N LYS A 87 -3.81 4.88 -11.02
CA LYS A 87 -4.73 4.89 -12.17
C LYS A 87 -6.19 5.06 -11.73
N PRO A 88 -6.51 6.19 -11.06
CA PRO A 88 -7.86 6.41 -10.52
C PRO A 88 -8.93 6.39 -11.61
N SER A 89 -8.65 6.92 -12.80
CA SER A 89 -9.59 6.91 -13.94
C SER A 89 -10.09 5.52 -14.33
N ARG A 90 -9.32 4.47 -14.02
CA ARG A 90 -9.65 3.08 -14.35
C ARG A 90 -10.10 2.27 -13.15
N TYR A 91 -9.59 2.55 -11.95
CA TYR A 91 -9.77 1.67 -10.78
C TYR A 91 -10.47 2.32 -9.58
N ALA A 92 -10.67 3.64 -9.56
CA ALA A 92 -11.51 4.29 -8.57
C ALA A 92 -12.98 3.95 -8.90
N GLY A 93 -13.50 2.89 -8.26
CA GLY A 93 -14.85 2.38 -8.51
C GLY A 93 -15.87 3.52 -8.57
N GLY A 94 -16.68 3.54 -9.64
CA GLY A 94 -17.61 4.62 -9.93
C GLY A 94 -18.63 4.82 -8.81
N LYS A 95 -18.39 5.85 -7.99
CA LYS A 95 -19.34 6.82 -7.44
C LYS A 95 -18.50 7.92 -6.76
N ASP A 96 -18.77 9.14 -7.18
CA ASP A 96 -18.10 10.41 -6.84
C ASP A 96 -16.72 10.61 -7.48
N THR A 97 -16.77 11.05 -8.73
CA THR A 97 -15.69 11.78 -9.42
C THR A 97 -15.47 13.15 -8.75
N THR A 98 -15.09 13.16 -7.48
CA THR A 98 -14.31 14.28 -6.96
C THR A 98 -12.86 13.95 -7.29
N PRO A 99 -12.21 14.70 -8.21
CA PRO A 99 -10.79 14.48 -8.48
C PRO A 99 -10.05 14.54 -7.13
N PRO A 100 -9.07 13.65 -6.88
CA PRO A 100 -8.24 13.79 -5.70
C PRO A 100 -7.66 15.21 -5.73
N GLY A 101 -8.12 16.08 -4.82
CA GLY A 101 -7.57 17.42 -4.65
C GLY A 101 -6.05 17.32 -4.50
N PRO A 102 -5.28 18.36 -4.85
CA PRO A 102 -3.86 18.29 -5.23
C PRO A 102 -3.09 17.34 -4.32
N GLY A 103 -3.05 16.07 -4.74
CA GLY A 103 -2.40 15.00 -4.02
C GLY A 103 -1.12 14.74 -4.78
N ARG A 104 0.00 14.75 -4.06
CA ARG A 104 1.32 14.50 -4.62
C ARG A 104 1.28 13.21 -5.43
N ALA A 105 1.46 13.31 -6.74
CA ALA A 105 1.63 12.14 -7.59
C ALA A 105 2.89 11.41 -7.10
N VAL A 106 2.72 10.15 -6.70
CA VAL A 106 3.85 9.30 -6.33
C VAL A 106 4.32 8.60 -7.60
N GLU A 107 5.51 8.96 -8.06
CA GLU A 107 6.16 8.30 -9.19
C GLU A 107 6.84 7.04 -8.66
N LEU A 108 6.22 5.88 -8.90
CA LEU A 108 6.76 4.57 -8.51
C LEU A 108 7.43 3.93 -9.72
N LEU A 109 8.75 3.78 -9.67
CA LEU A 109 9.50 2.95 -10.62
C LEU A 109 9.29 1.48 -10.25
N ILE A 110 8.42 0.80 -10.99
CA ILE A 110 8.16 -0.64 -10.82
C ILE A 110 9.03 -1.40 -11.81
N ASP A 111 10.01 -2.13 -11.31
CA ASP A 111 10.76 -3.11 -12.10
C ASP A 111 9.94 -4.41 -12.19
N LEU A 112 9.49 -4.74 -13.40
CA LEU A 112 8.69 -5.93 -13.70
C LEU A 112 9.54 -7.15 -14.07
N SER A 113 10.88 -7.06 -14.00
CA SER A 113 11.76 -8.14 -14.43
C SER A 113 11.97 -9.26 -13.39
N ALA A 114 11.45 -9.11 -12.16
CA ALA A 114 11.68 -10.04 -11.04
C ALA A 114 10.59 -11.13 -10.89
N GLY A 115 10.26 -11.84 -11.97
CA GLY A 115 9.23 -12.89 -11.95
C GLY A 115 9.46 -13.95 -13.03
N ASP A 116 10.56 -14.68 -12.91
CA ASP A 116 10.75 -15.97 -13.59
C ASP A 116 11.49 -16.93 -12.63
N ASP A 117 10.88 -17.18 -11.48
CA ASP A 117 11.21 -18.32 -10.64
C ASP A 117 10.43 -19.54 -11.15
N GLY A 118 11.01 -20.16 -12.18
CA GLY A 118 10.62 -21.46 -12.70
C GLY A 118 10.43 -22.47 -11.56
N GLY A 119 9.17 -22.80 -11.30
CA GLY A 119 8.78 -24.01 -10.61
C GLY A 119 8.48 -25.07 -11.64
N ASP A 120 9.51 -25.82 -12.06
CA ASP A 120 9.33 -27.12 -12.68
C ASP A 120 8.59 -28.01 -11.68
N ASP A 121 7.26 -28.06 -11.82
CA ASP A 121 6.38 -29.01 -11.14
C ASP A 121 6.64 -30.38 -11.78
N GLU A 122 7.80 -30.96 -11.46
CA GLU A 122 8.13 -32.37 -11.70
C GLU A 122 7.14 -33.18 -10.87
N ARG A 123 5.98 -33.43 -11.49
CA ARG A 123 4.99 -34.39 -11.04
C ARG A 123 5.68 -35.74 -10.96
N ALA A 124 6.20 -36.05 -9.77
CA ALA A 124 6.56 -37.39 -9.37
C ALA A 124 5.33 -38.27 -9.58
N ASP A 125 5.42 -39.10 -10.60
CA ASP A 125 4.45 -40.11 -10.98
C ASP A 125 4.33 -41.15 -9.85
N PRO A 126 3.19 -41.25 -9.13
CA PRO A 126 3.00 -42.34 -8.19
C PRO A 126 2.49 -43.55 -8.97
N SER A 127 3.43 -44.30 -9.53
CA SER A 127 3.42 -45.75 -9.75
C SER A 127 2.05 -46.44 -10.00
N GLY A 128 1.89 -47.04 -11.19
CA GLY A 128 0.84 -48.03 -11.47
C GLY A 128 0.94 -48.64 -12.86
#